data_AF-A0A644YRP4-F1
#
_entry.id   AF-A0A644YRP4-F1
#
_cell.length_a   1.000
_cell.length_b   1.000
_cell.length_c   1.000
_cell.angle_alpha   90.00
_cell.angle_beta   90.00
_cell.angle_gamma   90.00
#
_symmetry.space_group_name_H-M   'P 1'
#
loop_
_entity.id
_entity.type
_entity.pdbx_description
1 polymer ?
#
loop_
_entity_poly.entity_id
_entity_poly.type
_entity_poly.pdbx_seq_one_letter_code
_entity_poly.pdbx_strand_id
1 'polypeptide(L)'
;MFHYEFVFIHPFADGNGRMARLWQTILLAEWNPVFRYLPIESSIHVYQSDYYAAIAQCHSMGHSNLFIEFMLEKISDSLDLVLKQASTANDFASSYVLRLLSVMEPGIPYTAAQMLSMLELKSKETLRKHYINPALDSGLIIMGLPDKPTSRNQTYIKK
;
A
#
# COMPACT_ATOMS: atom_id res chain seq x y z
N MET A 1 20.67 -10.64 -13.81
CA MET A 1 21.08 -11.45 -14.97
C MET A 1 20.04 -11.46 -16.08
N PHE A 2 18.90 -12.17 -15.96
CA PHE A 2 17.93 -12.33 -17.07
C PHE A 2 17.54 -11.02 -17.77
N HIS A 3 17.15 -9.98 -17.02
CA HIS A 3 16.73 -8.70 -17.61
C HIS A 3 17.79 -8.11 -18.55
N TYR A 4 19.04 -8.04 -18.10
CA TYR A 4 20.14 -7.49 -18.88
C TYR A 4 20.35 -8.28 -20.19
N GLU A 5 20.46 -9.61 -20.09
CA GLU A 5 20.64 -10.48 -21.25
C GLU A 5 19.47 -10.38 -22.24
N PHE A 6 18.24 -10.26 -21.73
CA PHE A 6 17.05 -10.13 -22.57
C PHE A 6 17.05 -8.82 -23.36
N VAL A 7 17.42 -7.70 -22.72
CA VAL A 7 17.55 -6.40 -23.39
C VAL A 7 18.70 -6.43 -24.41
N PHE A 8 19.78 -7.15 -24.11
CA PHE A 8 20.93 -7.32 -24.99
C PHE A 8 20.60 -8.14 -26.25
N ILE A 9 19.94 -9.29 -26.10
CA ILE A 9 19.56 -10.17 -27.23
C ILE A 9 18.54 -9.48 -28.14
N HIS A 10 17.66 -8.65 -27.57
CA HIS A 10 16.62 -7.91 -28.30
C HIS A 10 15.76 -8.80 -29.23
N PRO A 11 15.10 -9.85 -28.69
CA PRO A 11 14.49 -10.91 -29.50
C PRO A 11 13.23 -10.49 -30.28
N PHE A 12 12.59 -9.37 -29.93
CA PHE A 12 11.38 -8.89 -30.59
C PHE A 12 11.61 -7.62 -31.42
N ALA A 13 10.73 -7.34 -32.38
CA ALA A 13 10.81 -6.13 -33.21
C ALA A 13 10.55 -4.82 -32.43
N ASP A 14 9.73 -4.89 -31.37
CA ASP A 14 9.48 -3.79 -30.42
C ASP A 14 9.10 -4.39 -29.05
N GLY A 15 9.19 -3.59 -27.99
CA GLY A 15 8.69 -3.94 -26.67
C GLY A 15 9.67 -4.70 -25.79
N ASN A 16 10.91 -4.91 -26.22
CA ASN A 16 11.91 -5.67 -25.45
C ASN A 16 12.11 -5.14 -24.03
N GLY A 17 12.18 -3.82 -23.84
CA GLY A 17 12.28 -3.23 -22.50
C GLY A 17 11.05 -3.48 -21.62
N ARG A 18 9.85 -3.43 -22.19
CA ARG A 18 8.59 -3.74 -21.49
C ARG A 18 8.56 -5.21 -21.08
N MET A 19 8.94 -6.11 -22.00
CA MET A 19 9.01 -7.54 -21.74
C MET A 19 10.07 -7.90 -20.69
N ALA A 20 11.25 -7.26 -20.73
CA ALA A 20 12.31 -7.49 -19.75
C ALA A 20 11.85 -7.12 -18.33
N ARG A 21 11.20 -5.96 -18.18
CA ARG A 21 10.64 -5.52 -16.90
C ARG A 21 9.51 -6.45 -16.42
N LEU A 22 8.61 -6.84 -17.32
CA LEU A 22 7.52 -7.78 -17.00
C LEU A 22 8.08 -9.12 -16.49
N TRP A 23 9.02 -9.71 -17.23
CA TRP A 23 9.65 -10.97 -16.84
C TRP A 23 10.40 -10.86 -15.52
N GLN A 24 11.12 -9.77 -15.28
CA GLN A 24 11.75 -9.55 -13.98
C GLN A 24 10.71 -9.56 -12.84
N THR A 25 9.60 -8.83 -12.99
CA THR A 25 8.54 -8.80 -11.98
C THR A 25 7.94 -10.19 -11.75
N ILE A 26 7.73 -10.97 -12.80
CA ILE A 26 7.23 -12.35 -12.71
C ILE A 26 8.22 -13.23 -11.95
N LEU A 27 9.49 -13.23 -12.33
CA LEU A 27 10.53 -14.04 -11.68
C LEU A 27 10.66 -13.72 -10.19
N LEU A 28 10.62 -12.44 -9.83
CA LEU A 28 10.64 -12.01 -8.42
C LEU A 28 9.36 -12.42 -7.68
N ALA A 29 8.19 -12.32 -8.31
CA ALA A 29 6.91 -12.68 -7.72
C ALA A 29 6.74 -14.20 -7.54
N GLU A 30 7.34 -15.01 -8.41
CA GLU A 30 7.42 -16.47 -8.25
C GLU A 30 8.28 -16.85 -7.05
N TRP A 31 9.38 -16.12 -6.81
CA TRP A 31 10.22 -16.33 -5.62
C TRP A 31 9.51 -15.87 -4.34
N ASN A 32 8.92 -14.67 -4.35
CA ASN A 32 8.12 -14.17 -3.24
C ASN A 32 6.95 -13.30 -3.73
N PRO A 33 5.69 -13.65 -3.41
CA PRO A 33 4.51 -12.94 -3.89
C PRO A 33 4.48 -11.43 -3.60
N VAL A 34 5.21 -10.94 -2.59
CA VAL A 34 5.27 -9.52 -2.25
C VAL A 34 5.75 -8.66 -3.42
N PHE A 35 6.66 -9.19 -4.27
CA PHE A 35 7.22 -8.44 -5.39
C PHE A 35 6.21 -8.17 -6.51
N ARG A 36 5.07 -8.85 -6.53
CA ARG A 36 3.96 -8.54 -7.45
C ARG A 36 3.42 -7.12 -7.25
N TYR A 37 3.53 -6.59 -6.04
CA TYR A 37 2.95 -5.30 -5.64
C TYR A 37 4.01 -4.20 -5.52
N LEU A 38 5.29 -4.52 -5.77
CA LEU A 38 6.37 -3.57 -5.65
C LEU A 38 6.45 -2.66 -6.89
N PRO A 39 6.49 -1.32 -6.76
CA PRO A 39 6.45 -0.39 -7.89
C PRO A 39 7.82 -0.23 -8.59
N ILE A 40 8.46 -1.35 -8.96
CA ILE A 40 9.81 -1.36 -9.56
C ILE A 40 9.84 -0.58 -10.88
N GLU A 41 8.83 -0.75 -11.74
CA GLU A 41 8.78 -0.05 -13.03
C GLU A 41 8.72 1.47 -12.85
N SER A 42 7.90 1.96 -11.92
CA SER A 42 7.81 3.38 -11.61
C SER A 42 9.16 3.93 -11.12
N SER A 43 9.87 3.16 -10.29
CA SER A 43 11.22 3.52 -9.84
C SER A 43 12.18 3.62 -11.04
N ILE A 44 12.21 2.62 -11.93
CA ILE A 44 13.05 2.66 -13.13
C ILE A 44 12.68 3.83 -14.05
N HIS A 45 11.40 4.14 -14.19
CA HIS A 45 10.94 5.27 -15.01
C HIS A 45 11.43 6.62 -14.47
N VAL A 46 11.45 6.80 -13.15
CA VAL A 46 12.03 8.00 -12.51
C VAL A 46 13.52 8.11 -12.80
N TYR A 47 14.24 6.99 -12.75
CA TYR A 47 15.69 6.92 -12.99
C TYR A 47 16.03 6.40 -14.39
N GLN A 48 15.24 6.78 -15.40
CA GLN A 48 15.36 6.21 -16.75
C GLN A 48 16.72 6.48 -17.39
N SER A 49 17.26 7.69 -17.21
CA SER A 49 18.60 8.05 -17.71
C SER A 49 19.68 7.12 -17.14
N ASP A 50 19.63 6.88 -15.83
CA ASP A 50 20.64 6.11 -15.11
C ASP A 50 20.53 4.62 -15.44
N TYR A 51 19.30 4.12 -15.59
CA TYR A 51 19.02 2.77 -16.08
C TYR A 51 19.67 2.52 -17.45
N TYR A 52 19.48 3.42 -18.42
CA TYR A 52 20.10 3.27 -19.73
C TYR A 52 21.63 3.47 -19.68
N ALA A 53 22.12 4.38 -18.83
CA ALA A 53 23.54 4.58 -18.63
C ALA A 53 24.22 3.32 -18.06
N ALA A 54 23.59 2.64 -17.10
CA ALA A 54 24.09 1.39 -16.52
C ALA A 54 24.17 0.28 -17.58
N ILE A 55 23.16 0.15 -18.44
CA ILE A 55 23.16 -0.82 -19.55
C ILE A 55 24.29 -0.51 -20.55
N ALA A 56 24.43 0.76 -20.95
CA ALA A 56 25.45 1.18 -21.90
C ALA A 56 26.88 0.92 -21.36
N GLN A 57 27.12 1.18 -20.08
CA GLN A 57 28.40 0.87 -19.44
C GLN A 57 28.67 -0.63 -19.38
N CYS A 58 27.67 -1.44 -19.01
CA CYS A 58 27.80 -2.90 -19.00
C CYS A 58 28.13 -3.45 -20.39
N HIS A 59 27.56 -2.88 -21.45
CA HIS A 59 27.88 -3.24 -22.83
C HIS A 59 29.35 -2.99 -23.16
N SER A 60 29.89 -1.83 -22.75
CA SER A 60 31.30 -1.50 -22.96
C SER A 60 32.26 -2.35 -22.13
N MET A 61 31.85 -2.75 -20.92
CA MET A 61 32.70 -3.51 -19.98
C MET A 61 32.62 -5.02 -20.17
N GLY A 62 31.59 -5.52 -20.85
CA GLY A 62 31.39 -6.95 -21.09
C GLY A 62 30.84 -7.74 -19.89
N HIS A 63 30.34 -7.07 -18.86
CA HIS A 63 29.74 -7.71 -17.68
C HIS A 63 28.58 -6.88 -17.12
N SER A 64 27.64 -7.53 -16.43
CA SER A 64 26.38 -6.93 -15.99
C SER A 64 26.37 -6.40 -14.54
N ASN A 65 27.52 -6.36 -13.87
CA ASN A 65 27.62 -5.99 -12.45
C ASN A 65 26.95 -4.64 -12.11
N LEU A 66 27.28 -3.56 -12.85
CA LEU A 66 26.71 -2.23 -12.62
C LEU A 66 25.19 -2.22 -12.79
N PHE A 67 24.68 -2.95 -13.78
CA PHE A 67 23.25 -3.09 -13.98
C PHE A 67 22.58 -3.84 -12.82
N ILE A 68 23.21 -4.91 -12.31
CA ILE A 68 22.69 -5.65 -11.15
C ILE A 68 22.65 -4.77 -9.91
N GLU A 69 23.73 -4.05 -9.62
CA GLU A 69 23.81 -3.11 -8.50
C GLU A 69 22.71 -2.04 -8.58
N PHE A 70 22.57 -1.40 -9.75
CA PHE A 70 21.50 -0.43 -10.00
C PHE A 70 20.11 -1.03 -9.74
N MET A 71 19.83 -2.22 -10.28
CA MET A 71 18.53 -2.85 -10.12
C MET A 71 18.24 -3.26 -8.67
N LEU A 72 19.25 -3.73 -7.94
CA LEU A 72 19.13 -4.07 -6.52
C LEU A 72 18.85 -2.82 -5.68
N GLU A 73 19.54 -1.71 -5.97
CA GLU A 73 19.28 -0.42 -5.33
C GLU A 73 17.82 0.00 -5.55
N LYS A 74 17.31 -0.04 -6.79
CA LYS A 74 15.93 0.35 -7.08
C LYS A 74 14.89 -0.58 -6.45
N ILE A 75 15.19 -1.86 -6.28
CA ILE A 75 14.34 -2.79 -5.52
C ILE A 75 14.35 -2.40 -4.03
N SER A 76 15.51 -2.11 -3.45
CA SER A 76 15.64 -1.67 -2.05
C SER A 76 14.88 -0.36 -1.81
N ASP A 77 15.07 0.66 -2.65
CA ASP A 77 14.37 1.94 -2.58
C ASP A 77 12.84 1.76 -2.62
N SER A 78 12.37 0.86 -3.50
CA SER A 78 10.95 0.56 -3.64
C SER A 78 10.39 -0.13 -2.40
N LEU A 79 11.15 -1.02 -1.77
CA LEU A 79 10.77 -1.67 -0.51
C LEU A 79 10.68 -0.66 0.62
N ASP A 80 11.68 0.22 0.77
CA ASP A 80 11.70 1.27 1.78
C ASP A 80 10.54 2.24 1.63
N LEU A 81 10.19 2.60 0.39
CA LEU A 81 9.03 3.44 0.10
C LEU A 81 7.73 2.77 0.58
N VAL A 82 7.53 1.49 0.25
CA VAL A 82 6.33 0.73 0.65
C VAL A 82 6.28 0.55 2.17
N LEU A 83 7.42 0.27 2.82
CA LEU A 83 7.49 0.16 4.28
C LEU A 83 7.17 1.47 4.99
N LYS A 84 7.69 2.60 4.49
CA LYS A 84 7.35 3.93 4.99
C LYS A 84 5.85 4.21 4.82
N GLN A 85 5.29 3.95 3.63
CA GLN A 85 3.86 4.11 3.37
C GLN A 85 3.00 3.24 4.31
N ALA A 86 3.38 1.98 4.50
CA ALA A 86 2.71 1.08 5.43
C ALA A 86 2.77 1.58 6.88
N SER A 87 3.91 2.14 7.31
CA SER A 87 4.05 2.72 8.65
C SER A 87 3.16 3.96 8.86
N THR A 88 3.05 4.84 7.85
CA THR A 88 2.15 6.01 7.90
C THR A 88 0.68 5.64 7.74
N ALA A 89 0.34 4.60 6.98
CA ALA A 89 -1.05 4.09 6.89
C ALA A 89 -1.51 3.42 8.20
N ASN A 90 -0.55 3.03 9.05
CA ASN A 90 -0.76 2.46 10.37
C ASN A 90 -0.80 3.53 11.47
N ASP A 91 -0.84 4.83 11.13
CA ASP A 91 -1.15 5.90 12.07
C ASP A 91 -2.60 5.77 12.55
N PHE A 92 -2.78 4.90 13.55
CA PHE A 92 -3.82 4.74 14.58
C PHE A 92 -5.31 4.96 14.25
N ALA A 93 -5.70 5.90 13.39
CA ALA A 93 -7.07 6.07 12.95
C ALA A 93 -7.55 4.88 12.10
N SER A 94 -6.71 4.28 11.25
CA SER A 94 -7.18 3.24 10.32
C SER A 94 -7.49 1.91 11.02
N SER A 95 -6.64 1.37 11.90
CA SER A 95 -6.89 0.04 12.47
C SER A 95 -8.09 0.00 13.42
N TYR A 96 -8.27 1.05 14.25
CA TYR A 96 -9.43 1.16 15.12
C TYR A 96 -10.71 1.43 14.33
N VAL A 97 -10.69 2.35 13.36
CA VAL A 97 -11.85 2.64 12.51
C VAL A 97 -12.22 1.45 11.64
N LEU A 98 -11.26 0.75 11.03
CA LEU A 98 -11.52 -0.46 10.24
C LEU A 98 -12.14 -1.56 11.10
N ARG A 99 -11.65 -1.74 12.33
CA ARG A 99 -12.23 -2.70 13.28
C ARG A 99 -13.64 -2.30 13.72
N LEU A 100 -13.93 -1.00 13.86
CA LEU A 100 -15.30 -0.52 14.06
C LEU A 100 -16.20 -0.82 12.85
N LEU A 101 -15.72 -0.52 11.64
CA LEU A 101 -16.49 -0.72 10.42
C LEU A 101 -16.69 -2.19 10.08
N SER A 102 -15.80 -3.09 10.51
CA SER A 102 -15.98 -4.54 10.30
C SER A 102 -17.09 -5.14 11.15
N VAL A 103 -17.43 -4.51 12.28
CA VAL A 103 -18.52 -4.99 13.17
C VAL A 103 -19.86 -4.30 12.89
N MET A 104 -19.87 -3.18 12.16
CA MET A 104 -21.10 -2.45 11.82
C MET A 104 -21.66 -2.86 10.46
N GLU A 105 -22.96 -3.14 10.42
CA GLU A 105 -23.70 -3.31 9.17
C GLU A 105 -24.12 -1.94 8.59
N PRO A 106 -24.03 -1.75 7.25
CA PRO A 106 -24.43 -0.50 6.61
C PRO A 106 -25.91 -0.16 6.85
N GLY A 107 -26.21 1.10 7.14
CA GLY A 107 -27.57 1.60 7.36
C GLY A 107 -28.22 1.25 8.70
N ILE A 108 -27.59 0.42 9.54
CA ILE A 108 -28.12 0.06 10.86
C ILE A 108 -27.61 1.03 11.93
N PRO A 109 -28.50 1.60 12.79
CA PRO A 109 -28.09 2.45 13.88
C PRO A 109 -27.60 1.65 15.09
N TYR A 110 -26.37 1.94 15.54
CA TYR A 110 -25.78 1.35 16.74
C TYR A 110 -25.57 2.38 17.84
N THR A 111 -25.90 2.03 19.07
CA THR A 111 -25.54 2.81 20.25
C THR A 111 -24.07 2.60 20.61
N ALA A 112 -23.48 3.56 21.34
CA ALA A 112 -22.12 3.39 21.87
C ALA A 112 -21.98 2.15 22.77
N ALA A 113 -23.04 1.74 23.48
CA ALA A 113 -23.02 0.53 24.31
C ALA A 113 -22.93 -0.74 23.46
N GLN A 114 -23.69 -0.83 22.36
CA GLN A 114 -23.63 -1.98 21.44
C GLN A 114 -22.24 -2.09 20.81
N MET A 115 -21.70 -1.00 20.29
CA MET A 115 -20.35 -0.99 19.70
C MET A 115 -19.26 -1.36 20.72
N LEU A 116 -19.39 -0.91 21.96
CA LEU A 116 -18.48 -1.26 23.05
C LEU A 116 -18.47 -2.77 23.33
N SER A 117 -19.66 -3.40 23.39
CA SER A 117 -19.79 -4.85 23.56
C SER A 117 -19.26 -5.63 22.37
N MET A 118 -19.59 -5.22 21.13
CA MET A 118 -19.15 -5.89 19.89
C MET A 118 -17.63 -5.81 19.68
N LEU A 119 -16.99 -4.74 20.15
CA LEU A 119 -15.54 -4.55 20.08
C LEU A 119 -14.81 -5.08 21.32
N GLU A 120 -15.53 -5.63 22.31
CA GLU A 120 -15.00 -6.11 23.59
C GLU A 120 -14.17 -5.05 24.34
N LEU A 121 -14.59 -3.78 24.25
CA LEU A 121 -13.90 -2.68 24.91
C LEU A 121 -14.41 -2.48 26.33
N LYS A 122 -13.54 -2.06 27.24
CA LYS A 122 -13.91 -1.76 28.64
C LYS A 122 -14.26 -0.29 28.87
N SER A 123 -13.79 0.61 28.00
CA SER A 123 -13.86 2.06 28.20
C SER A 123 -14.61 2.77 27.08
N LYS A 124 -15.64 3.53 27.46
CA LYS A 124 -16.37 4.42 26.55
C LYS A 124 -15.51 5.55 26.00
N GLU A 125 -14.54 6.02 26.78
CA GLU A 125 -13.65 7.10 26.34
C GLU A 125 -12.69 6.60 25.25
N THR A 126 -12.19 5.37 25.38
CA THR A 126 -11.36 4.75 24.34
C THR A 126 -12.17 4.56 23.05
N LEU A 127 -13.41 4.06 23.15
CA LEU A 127 -14.31 3.94 22.00
C LEU A 127 -14.52 5.30 21.32
N ARG A 128 -14.80 6.35 22.08
CA ARG A 128 -15.04 7.68 21.52
C ARG A 128 -13.81 8.26 20.83
N LYS A 129 -12.67 8.28 21.54
CA LYS A 129 -11.43 8.93 21.10
C LYS A 129 -10.78 8.25 19.90
N HIS A 130 -10.77 6.91 19.88
CA HIS A 130 -9.99 6.15 18.90
C HIS A 130 -10.83 5.50 17.80
N TYR A 131 -12.14 5.32 18.00
CA TYR A 131 -13.00 4.64 17.03
C TYR A 131 -14.05 5.59 16.45
N ILE A 132 -14.91 6.18 17.27
CA ILE A 132 -16.07 6.95 16.80
C ILE A 132 -15.64 8.31 16.20
N ASN A 133 -14.88 9.12 16.94
CA ASN A 133 -14.52 10.46 16.45
C ASN A 133 -13.74 10.40 15.13
N PRO A 134 -12.69 9.55 14.99
CA PRO A 134 -11.98 9.46 13.72
C PRO A 134 -12.86 8.95 12.56
N ALA A 135 -13.81 8.05 12.84
CA ALA A 135 -14.76 7.56 11.84
C ALA A 135 -15.78 8.62 11.40
N LEU A 136 -16.22 9.48 12.32
CA LEU A 136 -17.08 10.65 12.03
C LEU A 136 -16.31 11.70 11.22
N ASP A 137 -15.08 12.03 11.62
CA ASP A 137 -14.25 13.02 10.94
C ASP A 137 -13.93 12.59 9.50
N SER A 138 -13.78 11.28 9.28
CA SER A 138 -13.58 10.69 7.95
C SER A 138 -14.88 10.49 7.16
N GLY A 139 -16.05 10.78 7.76
CA GLY A 139 -17.36 10.67 7.13
C GLY A 139 -17.81 9.24 6.82
N LEU A 140 -17.16 8.22 7.41
CA LEU A 140 -17.43 6.79 7.21
C LEU A 140 -18.65 6.32 8.03
N ILE A 141 -18.93 7.02 9.14
CA ILE A 141 -20.16 6.88 9.92
C ILE A 141 -20.82 8.25 10.09
N ILE A 142 -22.11 8.25 10.42
CA ILE A 142 -22.89 9.45 10.72
C ILE A 142 -23.62 9.30 12.05
N MET A 143 -23.95 10.43 12.67
CA MET A 143 -24.83 10.46 13.84
C MET A 143 -26.29 10.29 13.40
N GLY A 144 -27.03 9.43 14.11
CA GLY A 144 -28.47 9.30 13.91
C GLY A 144 -29.26 10.51 14.40
N LEU A 145 -28.75 11.22 15.42
CA LEU A 145 -29.30 12.47 15.95
C LEU A 145 -28.29 13.62 15.78
N PRO A 146 -28.10 14.18 14.57
CA PRO A 146 -27.11 15.22 14.31
C PRO A 146 -27.39 16.52 15.08
N ASP A 147 -28.66 16.89 15.26
CA ASP A 147 -29.05 18.12 15.96
C ASP A 147 -28.82 18.07 17.48
N LYS A 148 -28.57 16.87 18.03
CA LYS A 148 -28.35 16.64 19.46
C LYS A 148 -27.13 15.74 19.68
N PRO A 149 -25.91 16.22 19.40
CA PRO A 149 -24.69 15.39 19.38
C PRO A 149 -24.38 14.73 20.73
N THR A 150 -24.75 15.37 21.85
CA THR A 150 -24.54 14.89 23.21
C THR A 150 -25.70 14.08 23.79
N SER A 151 -26.70 13.72 22.96
CA SER A 151 -27.87 12.95 23.38
C SER A 151 -27.47 11.61 24.03
N ARG A 152 -28.11 11.28 25.15
CA ARG A 152 -27.96 9.96 25.80
C ARG A 152 -28.39 8.80 24.88
N ASN A 153 -29.29 9.09 23.94
CA ASN A 153 -29.82 8.12 22.97
C ASN A 153 -29.15 8.27 21.60
N GLN A 154 -27.94 8.84 21.54
CA GLN A 154 -27.21 8.96 20.28
C GLN A 154 -26.89 7.58 19.68
N THR A 155 -27.05 7.47 18.38
CA THR A 155 -26.70 6.31 17.57
C THR A 155 -25.76 6.71 16.44
N TYR A 156 -25.05 5.72 15.92
CA TYR A 156 -24.07 5.88 14.86
C TYR A 156 -24.38 4.88 13.76
N ILE A 157 -24.40 5.36 12.51
CA ILE A 157 -24.80 4.58 11.34
C ILE A 157 -23.62 4.54 10.38
N LYS A 158 -23.27 3.34 9.93
CA LYS A 158 -22.28 3.15 8.86
C LYS A 158 -22.90 3.50 7.51
N LYS A 159 -22.21 4.34 6.73
CA LYS A 159 -22.61 4.64 5.34
C LYS A 159 -22.44 3.44 4.42
#